data_AF-A0A8J2TK27-F1
#
_entry.id   AF-A0A8J2TK27-F1
#
_cell.length_a   1.000
_cell.length_b   1.000
_cell.length_c   1.000
_cell.angle_alpha   90.00
_cell.angle_beta   90.00
_cell.angle_gamma   90.00
#
_symmetry.space_group_name_H-M   'P 1'
#
loop_
_entity.id
_entity.type
_entity.pdbx_description
1 polymer ?
#
loop_
_entity_poly.entity_id
_entity_poly.type
_entity_poly.pdbx_seq_one_letter_code
_entity_poly.pdbx_strand_id
1 'polypeptide(L)'
;MDISPFELLLKSIAPRTATASTVNVLSRVIVQGYFLTISNLEKRDRELKLFFTISEPSDPPIGSPANETRVLDNKTVLLYDVAAKNVPINFRRTEVVNEKFIRYESDSFILPSWATVSLQLLPDVQQFLNNQQSLLEVRGFASLTSDDAVSPGELFFNPEIRGTFIPDNLSDPVKDIDFDQIAYSLGTTRTKV
;
A
#
# COMPACT_ATOMS: atom_id res chain seq x y z
N MET A 1 8.14 -5.29 15.12
CA MET A 1 8.34 -6.58 14.43
C MET A 1 8.11 -6.36 12.94
N ASP A 2 9.08 -6.74 12.10
CA ASP A 2 8.94 -6.64 10.64
C ASP A 2 8.00 -7.73 10.13
N ILE A 3 7.14 -7.40 9.17
CA ILE A 3 6.09 -8.29 8.66
C ILE A 3 6.43 -8.77 7.26
N SER A 4 6.57 -7.85 6.31
CA SER A 4 6.75 -8.16 4.90
C SER A 4 7.25 -6.93 4.14
N PRO A 5 7.77 -7.10 2.91
CA PRO A 5 7.81 -5.99 1.97
C PRO A 5 6.40 -5.49 1.63
N PHE A 6 6.30 -4.32 1.01
CA PHE A 6 5.09 -3.84 0.34
C PHE A 6 5.43 -3.03 -0.91
N GLU A 7 4.47 -2.92 -1.82
CA GLU A 7 4.55 -2.09 -3.02
C GLU A 7 3.19 -1.45 -3.32
N LEU A 8 3.20 -0.15 -3.61
CA LEU A 8 2.05 0.60 -4.11
C LEU A 8 2.37 1.14 -5.49
N LEU A 9 1.46 0.93 -6.43
CA LEU A 9 1.58 1.42 -7.80
C LEU A 9 0.31 2.16 -8.21
N LEU A 10 0.50 3.34 -8.79
CA LEU A 10 -0.48 4.07 -9.56
C LEU A 10 0.24 4.65 -10.78
N LYS A 11 0.33 3.87 -11.86
CA LYS A 11 1.10 4.27 -13.05
C LYS A 11 0.66 3.55 -14.32
N SER A 12 1.00 4.10 -15.49
CA SER A 12 0.80 3.42 -16.77
C SER A 12 1.65 2.14 -16.85
N ILE A 13 1.08 1.07 -17.42
CA ILE A 13 1.75 -0.25 -17.54
C ILE A 13 2.72 -0.32 -18.73
N ALA A 14 2.56 0.57 -19.71
CA ALA A 14 3.39 0.64 -20.90
C ALA A 14 3.94 2.06 -21.09
N PRO A 15 5.13 2.23 -21.70
CA PRO A 15 5.64 3.54 -22.08
C PRO A 15 4.68 4.27 -23.03
N ARG A 16 4.44 5.57 -22.81
CA ARG A 16 3.71 6.41 -23.77
C ARG A 16 4.68 6.90 -24.84
N THR A 17 4.43 6.57 -26.11
CA THR A 17 5.07 7.25 -27.24
C THR A 17 4.12 8.31 -27.79
N ALA A 18 4.63 9.53 -28.02
CA ALA A 18 3.84 10.64 -28.55
C ALA A 18 3.32 10.41 -29.99
N THR A 19 3.81 9.37 -30.67
CA THR A 19 3.60 9.10 -32.10
C THR A 19 3.22 7.65 -32.37
N ALA A 20 2.05 7.19 -31.91
CA ALA A 20 1.35 6.07 -32.55
C ALA A 20 -0.11 5.96 -32.06
N SER A 21 -1.06 6.21 -32.95
CA SER A 21 -2.51 6.07 -32.74
C SER A 21 -2.96 4.63 -32.43
N THR A 22 -2.09 3.63 -32.61
CA THR A 22 -2.36 2.21 -32.32
C THR A 22 -1.72 1.67 -31.03
N VAL A 23 -0.70 2.35 -30.47
CA VAL A 23 -0.06 1.93 -29.20
C VAL A 23 -0.83 2.43 -27.97
N ASN A 24 -1.59 3.53 -28.11
CA ASN A 24 -2.51 4.03 -27.08
C ASN A 24 -3.68 3.07 -26.77
N VAL A 25 -3.88 2.00 -27.56
CA VAL A 25 -4.90 0.97 -27.26
C VAL A 25 -4.47 0.06 -26.09
N LEU A 26 -3.17 0.04 -25.74
CA LEU A 26 -2.62 -0.71 -24.62
C LEU A 26 -2.38 0.16 -23.36
N SER A 27 -2.78 1.44 -23.37
CA SER A 27 -2.60 2.30 -22.20
C SER A 27 -3.62 1.94 -21.11
N ARG A 28 -3.18 1.09 -20.18
CA ARG A 28 -3.86 0.86 -18.90
C ARG A 28 -3.01 1.43 -17.78
N VAL A 29 -3.67 1.80 -16.70
CA VAL A 29 -3.04 2.22 -15.45
C VAL A 29 -3.22 1.10 -14.45
N ILE A 30 -2.13 0.69 -13.80
CA ILE A 30 -2.20 -0.22 -12.67
C ILE A 30 -2.55 0.58 -11.42
N VAL A 31 -3.52 0.09 -10.66
CA VAL A 31 -3.81 0.55 -9.30
C VAL A 31 -3.54 -0.63 -8.38
N GLN A 32 -2.50 -0.53 -7.56
CA GLN A 32 -2.03 -1.61 -6.71
C GLN A 32 -1.90 -1.14 -5.26
N GLY A 33 -2.53 -1.89 -4.37
CA GLY A 33 -2.51 -1.68 -2.93
C GLY A 33 -1.87 -2.83 -2.17
N TYR A 34 -1.46 -2.53 -0.94
CA TYR A 34 -0.94 -3.51 0.01
C TYR A 34 -2.03 -3.88 1.01
N PHE A 35 -2.24 -5.18 1.21
CA PHE A 35 -3.23 -5.75 2.10
C PHE A 35 -2.51 -6.59 3.14
N LEU A 36 -2.84 -6.41 4.41
CA LEU A 36 -2.31 -7.21 5.50
C LEU A 36 -3.46 -7.74 6.33
N THR A 37 -3.63 -9.05 6.30
CA THR A 37 -4.55 -9.73 7.22
C THR A 37 -3.80 -10.10 8.49
N ILE A 38 -4.31 -9.70 9.65
CA ILE A 38 -3.78 -10.02 10.97
C ILE A 38 -4.84 -10.79 11.75
N SER A 39 -4.55 -12.00 12.19
CA SER A 39 -5.44 -12.78 13.06
C SER A 39 -4.88 -12.85 14.47
N ASN A 40 -5.72 -12.55 15.46
CA ASN A 40 -5.42 -12.70 16.87
C ASN A 40 -5.87 -14.07 17.35
N LEU A 41 -4.94 -14.89 17.83
CA LEU A 41 -5.23 -16.23 18.34
C LEU A 41 -5.41 -16.24 19.86
N GLU A 42 -5.39 -15.07 20.50
CA GLU A 42 -5.48 -14.92 21.94
C GLU A 42 -6.86 -14.49 22.42
N LYS A 43 -7.17 -14.81 23.68
CA LYS A 43 -8.43 -14.47 24.39
C LYS A 43 -8.49 -13.01 24.90
N ARG A 44 -7.76 -12.10 24.27
CA ARG A 44 -7.68 -10.70 24.68
C ARG A 44 -7.49 -9.79 23.49
N ASP A 45 -8.00 -8.58 23.62
CA ASP A 45 -7.79 -7.53 22.63
C ASP A 45 -6.33 -7.06 22.69
N ARG A 46 -5.86 -6.52 21.57
CA ARG A 46 -4.54 -5.90 21.45
C ARG A 46 -4.66 -4.56 20.77
N GLU A 47 -3.90 -3.59 21.26
CA GLU A 47 -3.73 -2.32 20.58
C GLU A 47 -2.46 -2.37 19.72
N LEU A 48 -2.62 -2.23 18.41
CA LEU A 48 -1.54 -2.34 17.44
C LEU A 48 -1.27 -1.00 16.76
N LYS A 49 -0.02 -0.80 16.35
CA LYS A 49 0.41 0.27 15.45
C LYS A 49 1.17 -0.28 14.27
N LEU A 50 0.97 0.31 13.11
CA LEU A 50 1.72 0.00 11.90
C LEU A 50 2.81 1.02 11.65
N PHE A 51 3.88 0.53 11.03
CA PHE A 51 4.92 1.37 10.46
C PHE A 51 5.24 0.94 9.04
N PHE A 52 5.39 1.93 8.17
CA PHE A 52 5.85 1.73 6.80
C PHE A 52 7.19 2.44 6.64
N THR A 53 8.23 1.68 6.32
CA THR A 53 9.56 2.22 6.05
C THR A 53 9.82 2.10 4.56
N ILE A 54 10.07 3.22 3.90
CA ILE A 54 10.40 3.30 2.48
C ILE A 54 11.83 3.80 2.35
N SER A 55 12.60 3.21 1.44
CA SER A 55 13.94 3.71 1.13
C SER A 55 13.78 5.10 0.51
N GLU A 56 14.46 6.10 1.06
CA GLU A 56 14.52 7.40 0.44
C GLU A 56 15.31 7.26 -0.87
N PRO A 57 14.78 7.68 -2.02
CA PRO A 57 15.58 7.75 -3.22
C PRO A 57 16.61 8.86 -3.03
N SER A 58 17.82 8.51 -2.58
CA SER A 58 18.98 9.38 -2.75
C SER A 58 19.17 9.54 -4.26
N ASP A 59 18.81 10.71 -4.79
CA ASP A 59 18.76 11.07 -6.21
C ASP A 59 18.10 10.02 -7.12
N PRO A 60 16.86 10.25 -7.61
CA PRO A 60 16.23 9.31 -8.52
C PRO A 60 17.12 9.17 -9.79
N PRO A 61 17.33 7.95 -10.33
CA PRO A 61 18.14 7.76 -11.53
C PRO A 61 17.70 8.72 -12.64
N ILE A 62 18.64 9.26 -13.44
CA ILE A 62 18.33 10.21 -14.52
C ILE A 62 17.17 9.67 -15.38
N GLY A 63 16.07 10.42 -15.45
CA GLY A 63 14.83 10.04 -16.16
C GLY A 63 13.75 9.36 -15.28
N SER A 64 13.98 9.19 -13.99
CA SER A 64 12.97 8.73 -13.04
C SER A 64 12.01 9.87 -12.63
N PRO A 65 10.75 9.57 -12.27
CA PRO A 65 9.82 10.56 -11.73
C PRO A 65 10.36 11.23 -10.47
N ALA A 66 9.92 12.48 -10.21
CA ALA A 66 10.34 13.26 -9.04
C ALA A 66 10.08 12.50 -7.72
N ASN A 67 10.88 12.80 -6.68
CA ASN A 67 10.78 12.20 -5.35
C ASN A 67 9.37 12.25 -4.75
N GLU A 68 8.56 13.22 -5.18
CA GLU A 68 7.16 13.37 -4.78
C GLU A 68 6.28 12.16 -5.16
N THR A 69 6.60 11.41 -6.20
CA THR A 69 5.86 10.19 -6.59
C THR A 69 6.22 8.96 -5.75
N ARG A 70 7.21 9.08 -4.87
CA ARG A 70 7.80 7.99 -4.09
C ARG A 70 7.58 8.16 -2.58
N VAL A 71 6.56 8.93 -2.19
CA VAL A 71 6.17 9.17 -0.79
C VAL A 71 4.68 8.87 -0.60
N LEU A 72 4.28 8.54 0.63
CA LEU A 72 2.89 8.22 0.98
C LEU A 72 2.03 9.48 1.24
N ASP A 73 2.70 10.61 1.56
CA ASP A 73 2.07 11.85 2.00
C ASP A 73 1.03 12.36 1.01
N ASN A 74 -0.21 12.49 1.48
CA ASN A 74 -1.36 12.95 0.71
C ASN A 74 -1.54 12.20 -0.61
N LYS A 75 -1.10 10.95 -0.75
CA LYS A 75 -1.29 10.13 -1.96
C LYS A 75 -1.86 8.76 -1.68
N THR A 76 -2.05 8.45 -0.41
CA THR A 76 -2.46 7.12 0.03
C THR A 76 -3.43 7.22 1.19
N VAL A 77 -4.24 6.20 1.33
CA VAL A 77 -5.18 6.02 2.43
C VAL A 77 -4.84 4.72 3.15
N LEU A 78 -4.88 4.76 4.48
CA LEU A 78 -4.77 3.58 5.33
C LEU A 78 -6.13 3.27 5.92
N LEU A 79 -6.59 2.06 5.69
CA LEU A 79 -7.88 1.57 6.17
C LEU A 79 -7.66 0.32 7.02
N TYR A 80 -8.53 0.12 8.01
CA TYR A 80 -8.67 -1.17 8.66
C TYR A 80 -10.13 -1.62 8.67
N ASP A 81 -10.33 -2.92 8.69
CA ASP A 81 -11.63 -3.57 8.75
C ASP A 81 -11.56 -4.85 9.59
N VAL A 82 -12.49 -5.01 10.53
CA VAL A 82 -12.68 -6.25 11.31
C VAL A 82 -13.83 -7.09 10.74
N ALA A 83 -14.89 -6.45 10.24
CA ALA A 83 -16.16 -7.09 9.93
C ALA A 83 -16.99 -6.29 8.90
N ALA A 84 -16.43 -6.07 7.71
CA ALA A 84 -17.05 -5.47 6.52
C ALA A 84 -17.17 -3.93 6.49
N LYS A 85 -16.58 -3.21 7.43
CA LYS A 85 -16.53 -1.73 7.38
C LYS A 85 -15.09 -1.25 7.34
N ASN A 86 -14.71 -0.67 6.21
CA ASN A 86 -13.46 0.08 6.09
C ASN A 86 -13.54 1.34 6.95
N VAL A 87 -12.62 1.45 7.90
CA VAL A 87 -12.45 2.62 8.76
C VAL A 87 -11.07 3.22 8.49
N PRO A 88 -10.98 4.52 8.14
CA PRO A 88 -9.69 5.19 7.97
C PRO A 88 -8.89 5.23 9.28
N ILE A 89 -7.58 5.00 9.19
CA ILE A 89 -6.61 5.25 10.25
C ILE A 89 -5.68 6.37 9.75
N ASN A 90 -5.46 7.40 10.56
CA ASN A 90 -4.46 8.40 10.20
C ASN A 90 -3.07 7.79 10.33
N PHE A 91 -2.15 8.26 9.52
CA PHE A 91 -0.74 7.95 9.67
C PHE A 91 0.05 9.20 9.28
N ARG A 92 1.24 9.34 9.84
CA ARG A 92 2.08 10.51 9.62
C ARG A 92 3.51 10.10 9.36
N ARG A 93 4.19 10.90 8.55
CA ARG A 93 5.64 10.81 8.41
C ARG A 93 6.29 11.09 9.76
N THR A 94 7.20 10.22 10.17
CA THR A 94 8.08 10.42 11.32
C THR A 94 9.44 10.80 10.79
N GLU A 95 9.93 11.99 11.14
CA GLU A 95 11.27 12.42 10.77
C GLU A 95 12.32 11.55 11.44
N VAL A 96 13.26 11.03 10.66
CA VAL A 96 14.46 10.39 11.20
C VAL A 96 15.65 11.15 10.65
N VAL A 97 16.31 11.91 11.53
CA VAL A 97 17.44 12.78 11.18
C VAL A 97 18.61 11.92 10.69
N ASN A 98 19.21 12.31 9.56
CA ASN A 98 20.36 11.63 8.93
C ASN A 98 20.12 10.21 8.43
N GLU A 99 18.87 9.80 8.21
CA GLU A 99 18.56 8.48 7.65
C GLU A 99 18.25 8.54 6.17
N LYS A 100 18.61 7.47 5.44
CA LYS A 100 18.28 7.30 4.01
C LYS A 100 16.93 6.62 3.79
N PHE A 101 16.00 6.81 4.72
CA PHE A 101 14.68 6.22 4.67
C PHE A 101 13.65 7.18 5.25
N ILE A 102 12.41 7.02 4.78
CA ILE A 102 11.27 7.72 5.32
C ILE A 102 10.43 6.67 6.05
N ARG A 103 10.05 6.98 7.29
CA ARG A 103 9.16 6.14 8.08
C ARG A 103 7.82 6.84 8.29
N TYR A 104 6.76 6.05 8.23
CA TYR A 104 5.40 6.46 8.55
C TYR A 104 4.91 5.65 9.74
N GLU A 105 4.19 6.28 10.65
CA GLU A 105 3.54 5.65 11.81
C GLU A 105 2.03 5.88 11.72
N SER A 106 1.25 4.81 11.93
CA SER A 106 -0.21 4.91 12.06
C SER A 106 -0.62 5.31 13.48
N ASP A 107 -1.81 5.89 13.61
CA ASP A 107 -2.56 5.84 14.86
C ASP A 107 -2.79 4.37 15.26
N SER A 108 -3.02 4.15 16.55
CA SER A 108 -3.34 2.82 17.06
C SER A 108 -4.70 2.33 16.59
N PHE A 109 -4.85 1.01 16.49
CA PHE A 109 -6.12 0.34 16.27
C PHE A 109 -6.24 -0.91 17.13
N ILE A 110 -7.48 -1.31 17.41
CA ILE A 110 -7.76 -2.50 18.20
C ILE A 110 -7.87 -3.71 17.28
N LEU A 111 -7.11 -4.76 17.60
CA LEU A 111 -7.28 -6.09 17.09
C LEU A 111 -8.01 -6.92 18.17
N PRO A 112 -9.31 -7.22 17.99
CA PRO A 112 -10.07 -7.92 19.01
C PRO A 112 -9.58 -9.36 19.25
N SER A 113 -9.90 -9.89 20.42
CA SER A 113 -9.77 -11.29 20.79
C SER A 113 -10.42 -12.22 19.76
N TRP A 114 -9.70 -13.26 19.32
CA TRP A 114 -10.16 -14.24 18.31
C TRP A 114 -10.69 -13.66 16.99
N ALA A 115 -10.27 -12.44 16.65
CA ALA A 115 -10.71 -11.76 15.44
C ALA A 115 -9.58 -11.67 14.41
N THR A 116 -10.00 -11.42 13.18
CA THR A 116 -9.12 -11.10 12.07
C THR A 116 -9.40 -9.68 11.62
N VAL A 117 -8.34 -8.90 11.42
CA VAL A 117 -8.40 -7.55 10.85
C VAL A 117 -7.73 -7.58 9.48
N SER A 118 -8.34 -6.90 8.51
CA SER A 118 -7.72 -6.53 7.25
C SER A 118 -7.26 -5.09 7.30
N LEU A 119 -5.97 -4.87 7.09
CA LEU A 119 -5.36 -3.54 6.91
C LEU A 119 -5.06 -3.34 5.43
N GLN A 120 -5.33 -2.13 4.94
CA GLN A 120 -5.25 -1.82 3.52
C GLN A 120 -4.54 -0.47 3.37
N LEU A 121 -3.36 -0.49 2.77
CA LEU A 121 -2.67 0.73 2.34
C LEU A 121 -2.88 0.86 0.84
N LEU A 122 -3.65 1.86 0.42
CA LEU A 122 -4.12 2.01 -0.95
C LEU A 122 -3.68 3.36 -1.53
N PRO A 123 -3.40 3.44 -2.85
CA PRO A 123 -3.30 4.73 -3.53
C PRO A 123 -4.62 5.52 -3.40
N ASP A 124 -4.53 6.83 -3.20
CA ASP A 124 -5.68 7.73 -3.26
C ASP A 124 -6.05 7.99 -4.73
N VAL A 125 -6.95 7.16 -5.23
CA VAL A 125 -7.38 7.20 -6.64
C VAL A 125 -8.12 8.49 -7.00
N GLN A 126 -8.70 9.23 -6.05
CA GLN A 126 -9.41 10.48 -6.37
C GLN A 126 -8.46 11.51 -6.98
N GLN A 127 -7.22 11.56 -6.49
CA GLN A 127 -6.21 12.48 -7.01
C GLN A 127 -5.77 12.12 -8.42
N PHE A 128 -5.73 10.83 -8.74
CA PHE A 128 -5.43 10.36 -10.08
C PHE A 128 -6.57 10.64 -11.07
N LEU A 129 -7.82 10.44 -10.64
CA LEU A 129 -8.99 10.78 -11.47
C LEU A 129 -9.03 12.27 -11.81
N ASN A 130 -8.64 13.13 -10.87
CA ASN A 130 -8.64 14.58 -11.06
C ASN A 130 -7.40 15.09 -11.80
N ASN A 131 -6.27 14.40 -11.68
CA ASN A 131 -5.00 14.76 -12.29
C ASN A 131 -4.30 13.48 -12.77
N GLN A 132 -4.55 13.08 -14.02
CA GLN A 132 -4.04 11.85 -14.66
C GLN A 132 -2.48 11.74 -14.69
N GLN A 133 -1.77 12.71 -14.10
CA GLN A 133 -0.32 12.72 -13.92
C GLN A 133 0.14 12.38 -12.49
N SER A 134 -0.78 12.19 -11.53
CA SER A 134 -0.44 11.77 -10.16
C SER A 134 -0.02 10.31 -10.13
N LEU A 135 1.25 10.06 -10.48
CA LEU A 135 1.87 8.75 -10.42
C LEU A 135 2.31 8.43 -8.98
N LEU A 136 2.14 7.18 -8.57
CA LEU A 136 2.66 6.63 -7.31
C LEU A 136 3.50 5.40 -7.61
N GLU A 137 4.72 5.36 -7.09
CA GLU A 137 5.55 4.16 -7.09
C GLU A 137 6.34 4.10 -5.79
N VAL A 138 5.82 3.33 -4.83
CA VAL A 138 6.40 3.22 -3.50
C VAL A 138 6.69 1.77 -3.18
N ARG A 139 7.90 1.50 -2.68
CA ARG A 139 8.33 0.19 -2.19
C ARG A 139 8.96 0.34 -0.81
N GLY A 140 8.76 -0.64 0.05
CA GLY A 140 9.30 -0.60 1.40
C GLY A 140 9.00 -1.87 2.17
N PHE A 141 9.05 -1.75 3.50
CA PHE A 141 8.71 -2.82 4.43
C PHE A 141 7.69 -2.33 5.45
N ALA A 142 6.74 -3.21 5.77
CA ALA A 142 5.75 -3.01 6.81
C ALA A 142 6.22 -3.67 8.10
N SER A 143 6.02 -3.00 9.22
CA SER A 143 6.27 -3.53 10.56
C SER A 143 5.14 -3.14 11.50
N LEU A 144 5.01 -3.84 12.63
CA LEU A 144 4.04 -3.50 13.67
C LEU A 144 4.65 -3.48 15.07
N THR A 145 3.97 -2.79 15.98
CA THR A 145 4.13 -2.93 17.43
C THR A 145 2.79 -3.21 18.09
N SER A 146 2.81 -3.91 19.22
CA SER A 146 1.65 -4.04 20.12
C SER A 146 1.93 -3.25 21.39
N ASP A 147 0.86 -2.91 22.10
CA ASP A 147 0.84 -2.45 23.49
C ASP A 147 1.60 -3.36 24.48
N ASP A 148 1.80 -4.62 24.12
CA ASP A 148 2.56 -5.58 24.93
C ASP A 148 3.45 -6.53 24.14
N ALA A 149 4.13 -7.43 24.85
CA ALA A 149 4.98 -8.43 24.21
C ALA A 149 4.11 -9.43 23.43
N VAL A 150 4.45 -9.64 22.17
CA VAL A 150 3.85 -10.66 21.31
C VAL A 150 4.75 -11.89 21.29
N SER A 151 4.27 -13.00 21.81
CA SER A 151 4.97 -14.28 21.71
C SER A 151 4.82 -14.86 20.29
N PRO A 152 5.81 -15.63 19.80
CA PRO A 152 5.68 -16.34 18.53
C PRO A 152 4.42 -17.22 18.50
N GLY A 153 3.60 -17.06 17.46
CA GLY A 153 2.37 -17.84 17.29
C GLY A 153 1.10 -17.20 17.84
N GLU A 154 1.17 -16.07 18.55
CA GLU A 154 -0.04 -15.36 19.04
C GLU A 154 -0.77 -14.58 17.94
N LEU A 155 -0.02 -14.14 16.92
CA LEU A 155 -0.53 -13.41 15.76
C LEU A 155 -0.17 -14.14 14.47
N PHE A 156 -1.13 -14.23 13.55
CA PHE A 156 -0.90 -14.74 12.20
C PHE A 156 -1.01 -13.63 11.16
N PHE A 157 -0.03 -13.56 10.25
CA PHE A 157 0.05 -12.53 9.21
C PHE A 157 -0.12 -13.15 7.83
N ASN A 158 -1.00 -12.59 7.02
CA ASN A 158 -1.10 -12.89 5.59
C ASN A 158 -1.03 -11.57 4.81
N PRO A 159 0.20 -11.14 4.42
CA PRO A 159 0.41 -9.98 3.57
C PRO A 159 0.18 -10.35 2.10
N GLU A 160 -0.46 -9.46 1.36
CA GLU A 160 -0.82 -9.63 -0.03
C GLU A 160 -0.67 -8.31 -0.79
N ILE A 161 -0.36 -8.42 -2.06
CA ILE A 161 -0.60 -7.35 -3.02
C ILE A 161 -1.90 -7.66 -3.73
N ARG A 162 -2.77 -6.66 -3.85
CA ARG A 162 -3.94 -6.73 -4.70
C ARG A 162 -3.97 -5.49 -5.59
N GLY A 163 -4.42 -5.66 -6.83
CA GLY A 163 -4.49 -4.56 -7.76
C GLY A 163 -5.46 -4.82 -8.90
N THR A 164 -5.69 -3.78 -9.67
CA THR A 164 -6.48 -3.84 -10.88
C THR A 164 -5.86 -2.98 -11.96
N PHE A 165 -6.21 -3.27 -13.21
CA PHE A 165 -5.94 -2.36 -14.31
C PHE A 165 -7.17 -1.52 -14.59
N ILE A 166 -6.98 -0.22 -14.80
CA ILE A 166 -8.03 0.71 -15.22
C ILE A 166 -7.70 1.28 -16.61
N PRO A 167 -8.71 1.50 -17.46
CA PRO A 167 -8.52 2.24 -18.71
C PRO A 167 -7.95 3.63 -18.43
N ASP A 168 -7.02 4.08 -19.27
CA ASP A 168 -6.41 5.40 -19.16
C ASP A 168 -7.37 6.55 -19.53
N ASN A 169 -8.50 6.23 -20.18
CA ASN A 169 -9.54 7.17 -20.58
C ASN A 169 -10.91 6.80 -19.96
N LEU A 170 -11.06 7.05 -18.66
CA LEU A 170 -12.37 6.99 -18.00
C LEU A 170 -13.24 8.16 -18.49
N SER A 171 -13.88 8.00 -19.65
CA SER A 171 -14.88 8.94 -20.18
C SER A 171 -16.28 8.39 -19.93
N ASP A 172 -17.14 9.21 -19.34
CA ASP A 172 -18.52 8.84 -18.98
C ASP A 172 -19.42 8.69 -20.22
N PRO A 173 -20.24 7.64 -20.37
CA PRO A 173 -20.27 6.39 -19.60
C PRO A 173 -19.40 5.32 -20.26
N VAL A 174 -18.42 4.81 -19.52
CA VAL A 174 -17.63 3.66 -19.97
C VAL A 174 -18.54 2.43 -19.91
N LYS A 175 -19.05 2.00 -21.07
CA LYS A 175 -20.05 0.93 -21.18
C LYS A 175 -19.53 -0.47 -20.84
N ASP A 176 -18.21 -0.67 -20.80
CA ASP A 176 -17.57 -1.95 -20.50
C ASP A 176 -16.22 -1.68 -19.80
N ILE A 177 -16.21 -1.45 -18.49
CA ILE A 177 -14.96 -1.46 -17.71
C ILE A 177 -14.71 -2.89 -17.27
N ASP A 178 -13.73 -3.54 -17.90
CA ASP A 178 -13.18 -4.79 -17.39
C ASP A 178 -12.11 -4.48 -16.33
N PHE A 179 -12.35 -4.93 -15.10
CA PHE A 179 -11.40 -4.82 -14.00
C PHE A 179 -10.64 -6.14 -13.88
N ASP A 180 -9.56 -6.26 -14.65
CA ASP A 180 -8.59 -7.35 -14.48
C ASP A 180 -7.97 -7.25 -13.09
N GLN A 181 -8.20 -8.25 -12.24
CA GLN A 181 -7.66 -8.30 -10.89
C GLN A 181 -6.35 -9.08 -10.83
N ILE A 182 -5.42 -8.59 -10.03
CA ILE A 182 -4.21 -9.30 -9.63
C ILE A 182 -4.20 -9.45 -8.11
N ALA A 183 -3.80 -10.62 -7.64
CA ALA A 183 -3.59 -10.88 -6.23
C ALA A 183 -2.43 -11.87 -6.06
N TYR A 184 -1.48 -11.56 -5.18
CA TYR A 184 -0.40 -12.47 -4.82
C TYR A 184 0.05 -12.25 -3.38
N SER A 185 0.32 -13.36 -2.69
CA SER A 185 0.82 -13.33 -1.31
C SER A 185 2.28 -12.91 -1.27
N LEU A 186 2.64 -12.19 -0.22
CA LEU A 186 4.02 -11.79 0.06
C LEU A 186 4.65 -12.72 1.10
N GLY A 187 5.97 -12.82 1.07
CA GLY A 187 6.70 -13.50 2.13
C GLY A 187 6.57 -12.75 3.44
N THR A 188 6.34 -13.48 4.53
CA THR A 188 6.46 -12.93 5.88
C THR A 188 7.89 -13.08 6.39
N THR A 189 8.36 -12.13 7.20
CA THR A 189 9.66 -12.25 7.88
C THR A 189 9.67 -13.54 8.69
N ARG A 190 10.66 -14.39 8.42
CA ARG A 190 10.99 -15.53 9.29
C ARG A 190 12.04 -15.02 10.27
N THR A 191 11.97 -15.47 11.52
CA THR A 191 12.94 -15.13 12.59
C THR A 191 14.35 -15.05 12.02
N LYS A 192 15.09 -13.96 12.32
CA LYS A 192 16.50 -13.81 11.88
C LYS A 192 17.25 -15.10 12.24
N VAL A 193 17.71 -15.82 11.21
CA VAL A 193 18.61 -16.97 11.35
C VAL A 193 20.00 -16.46 11.67
#